data_AF-A0A2J8JZ03-F1
#
_entry.id   AF-A0A2J8JZ03-F1
#
_cell.length_a   1.000
_cell.length_b   1.000
_cell.length_c   1.000
_cell.angle_alpha   90.00
_cell.angle_beta   90.00
_cell.angle_gamma   90.00
#
_symmetry.space_group_name_H-M   'P 1'
#
loop_
_entity.id
_entity.type
_entity.pdbx_description
1 polymer ?
#
loop_
_entity_poly.entity_id
_entity_poly.type
_entity_poly.pdbx_seq_one_letter_code
_entity_poly.pdbx_strand_id
1 'polypeptide(L)'
;MEEKDYSEADGLSERTTPSKAQKSPQKIAKKYKSAICRVTLLDASEYECEVEKHGRGQVLFDLVCEHLNLLEKDYFGLTFCDADSQKNWLDPSKEIKKQIRSSPWNFAFTVKFYPPDPAQLTEDITRYYLCLQLRADIITGRLPCSFVTHALLGSYAVQAELGDYDAEEHVGNYVSELRFAPNQTRELEERIMELHKTY
;
A
#
# COMPACT_ATOMS: atom_id res chain seq x y z
N MET A 1 -42.85 57.75 -58.87
CA MET A 1 -43.09 59.17 -59.16
C MET A 1 -43.37 59.79 -57.81
N GLU A 2 -42.42 60.40 -57.11
CA GLU A 2 -41.45 61.40 -57.55
C GLU A 2 -40.00 61.04 -57.16
N GLU A 3 -39.08 61.37 -58.06
CA GLU A 3 -37.64 61.47 -57.83
C GLU A 3 -37.30 62.77 -57.10
N LYS A 4 -36.21 62.76 -56.32
CA LYS A 4 -35.25 63.88 -56.32
C LYS A 4 -33.87 63.37 -55.90
N ASP A 5 -33.01 63.34 -56.90
CA ASP A 5 -31.57 63.19 -56.86
C ASP A 5 -30.90 64.49 -56.37
N TYR A 6 -29.75 64.39 -55.69
CA TYR A 6 -28.65 65.36 -55.71
C TYR A 6 -27.39 64.76 -55.06
N SER A 7 -26.44 64.53 -55.95
CA SER A 7 -24.99 64.29 -55.91
C SER A 7 -24.09 64.90 -54.81
N GLU A 8 -23.05 64.12 -54.48
CA GLU A 8 -21.62 64.42 -54.24
C GLU A 8 -21.16 65.25 -53.02
N ALA A 9 -20.28 64.66 -52.18
CA ALA A 9 -18.84 64.99 -52.13
C ALA A 9 -18.07 64.23 -51.02
N ASP A 10 -16.85 63.86 -51.39
CA ASP A 10 -15.65 63.35 -50.70
C ASP A 10 -15.53 63.36 -49.15
N GLY A 11 -14.92 62.29 -48.64
CA GLY A 11 -14.35 62.23 -47.29
C GLY A 11 -13.64 60.92 -46.97
N LEU A 12 -12.42 60.75 -47.46
CA LEU A 12 -11.47 59.69 -47.06
C LEU A 12 -11.26 59.68 -45.53
N SER A 13 -11.41 58.53 -44.86
CA SER A 13 -10.56 58.21 -43.70
C SER A 13 -10.46 56.71 -43.45
N GLU A 14 -9.30 56.15 -43.78
CA GLU A 14 -8.82 54.87 -43.27
C GLU A 14 -8.64 54.97 -41.74
N ARG A 15 -9.34 54.14 -40.97
CA ARG A 15 -8.89 53.73 -39.64
C ARG A 15 -9.28 52.27 -39.38
N THR A 16 -8.38 51.38 -39.75
CA THR A 16 -8.31 50.02 -39.20
C THR A 16 -8.06 50.11 -37.70
N THR A 17 -9.05 49.71 -36.90
CA THR A 17 -8.90 49.54 -35.45
C THR A 17 -8.34 48.15 -35.16
N PRO A 18 -7.21 48.00 -34.44
CA PRO A 18 -6.72 46.69 -34.07
C PRO A 18 -7.59 46.11 -32.94
N SER A 19 -8.17 44.95 -33.22
CA SER A 19 -8.93 44.15 -32.25
C SER A 19 -8.05 43.84 -31.03
N LYS A 20 -8.41 44.39 -29.87
CA LYS A 20 -7.83 44.00 -28.59
C LYS A 20 -8.26 42.56 -28.30
N ALA A 21 -7.38 41.62 -28.59
CA ALA A 21 -7.48 40.26 -28.10
C ALA A 21 -7.63 40.29 -26.57
N GLN A 22 -8.86 40.03 -26.08
CA GLN A 22 -9.09 39.75 -24.68
C GLN A 22 -8.37 38.44 -24.36
N LYS A 23 -7.20 38.53 -23.72
CA LYS A 23 -6.56 37.38 -23.09
C LYS A 23 -7.51 36.88 -22.01
N SER A 24 -8.18 35.76 -22.29
CA SER A 24 -8.89 34.97 -21.29
C SER A 24 -7.95 34.74 -20.10
N PRO A 25 -8.38 34.97 -18.85
CA PRO A 25 -7.52 34.69 -17.70
C PRO A 25 -7.21 33.20 -17.74
N GLN A 26 -5.94 32.89 -18.02
CA GLN A 26 -5.42 31.53 -17.87
C GLN A 26 -5.76 31.09 -16.45
N LYS A 27 -6.62 30.07 -16.34
CA LYS A 27 -6.89 29.42 -15.04
C LYS A 27 -5.53 29.00 -14.50
N ILE A 28 -5.02 29.72 -13.52
CA ILE A 28 -3.85 29.29 -12.74
C ILE A 28 -4.24 27.91 -12.21
N ALA A 29 -3.57 26.87 -12.71
CA ALA A 29 -3.77 25.51 -12.21
C ALA A 29 -3.51 25.57 -10.70
N LYS A 30 -4.57 25.36 -9.89
CA LYS A 30 -4.43 25.31 -8.45
C LYS A 30 -3.47 24.16 -8.15
N LYS A 31 -2.24 24.49 -7.71
CA LYS A 31 -1.29 23.50 -7.24
C LYS A 31 -1.87 22.91 -5.96
N TYR A 32 -2.48 21.73 -6.06
CA TYR A 32 -3.03 21.05 -4.90
C TYR A 32 -1.88 20.76 -3.93
N LYS A 33 -2.10 21.07 -2.64
CA LYS A 33 -1.12 20.73 -1.61
C LYS A 33 -1.10 19.21 -1.48
N SER A 34 0.10 18.64 -1.49
CA SER A 34 0.35 17.22 -1.31
C SER A 34 0.79 16.90 0.12
N ALA A 35 0.78 15.62 0.46
CA ALA A 35 1.28 15.07 1.71
C ALA A 35 2.07 13.78 1.42
N ILE A 36 3.17 13.60 2.15
CA ILE A 36 3.98 12.39 2.10
C ILE A 36 3.32 11.34 3.00
N CYS A 37 3.03 10.18 2.44
CA CYS A 37 2.56 8.99 3.15
C CYS A 37 3.72 8.01 3.33
N ARG A 38 3.87 7.46 4.54
CA ARG A 38 4.75 6.34 4.83
C ARG A 38 3.90 5.11 5.11
N VAL A 39 4.18 3.99 4.43
CA VAL A 39 3.43 2.75 4.56
C VAL A 39 4.39 1.63 4.94
N THR A 40 4.26 1.09 6.15
CA THR A 40 4.92 -0.14 6.55
C THR A 40 4.28 -1.31 5.80
N LEU A 41 5.08 -2.04 5.03
CA LEU A 41 4.67 -3.20 4.25
C LEU A 41 4.74 -4.50 5.08
N LEU A 42 4.24 -5.60 4.52
CA LEU A 42 4.14 -6.89 5.23
C LEU A 42 5.50 -7.56 5.46
N ASP A 43 6.52 -7.20 4.69
CA ASP A 43 7.91 -7.60 4.89
C ASP A 43 8.70 -6.64 5.80
N ALA A 44 7.99 -5.74 6.48
CA ALA A 44 8.53 -4.67 7.33
C ALA A 44 9.36 -3.59 6.60
N SER A 45 9.40 -3.60 5.27
CA SER A 45 9.95 -2.49 4.50
C SER A 45 9.01 -1.26 4.53
N GLU A 46 9.56 -0.09 4.26
CA GLU A 46 8.80 1.17 4.23
C GLU A 46 8.63 1.65 2.79
N TYR A 47 7.39 1.86 2.37
CA TYR A 47 7.03 2.49 1.10
C TYR A 47 6.62 3.96 1.33
N GLU A 48 7.31 4.88 0.67
CA GLU A 48 7.01 6.32 0.73
C GLU A 48 6.41 6.79 -0.59
N CYS A 49 5.26 7.46 -0.54
CA CYS A 49 4.62 8.06 -1.71
C CYS A 49 3.94 9.39 -1.38
N GLU A 50 3.68 10.18 -2.42
CA GLU A 50 3.02 11.48 -2.29
C GLU A 50 1.57 11.39 -2.75
N VAL A 51 0.64 11.87 -1.93
CA VAL A 51 -0.80 11.94 -2.27
C VAL A 51 -1.30 13.36 -2.13
N GLU A 52 -2.35 13.71 -2.87
CA GLU A 52 -3.03 14.99 -2.65
C GLU A 52 -3.60 15.05 -1.22
N LYS A 53 -3.51 16.21 -0.57
CA LYS A 53 -3.94 16.39 0.83
C LYS A 53 -5.42 16.10 1.06
N HIS A 54 -6.25 16.23 0.02
CA HIS A 54 -7.68 15.91 0.02
C HIS A 54 -7.97 14.58 -0.70
N GLY A 55 -6.95 13.77 -0.97
CA GLY A 55 -7.07 12.45 -1.56
C GLY A 55 -7.86 11.49 -0.66
N ARG A 56 -8.59 10.58 -1.31
CA ARG A 56 -9.32 9.50 -0.64
C ARG A 56 -8.38 8.34 -0.30
N GLY A 57 -8.75 7.54 0.70
CA GLY A 57 -7.98 6.36 1.10
C GLY A 57 -7.71 5.39 -0.05
N GLN A 58 -8.65 5.28 -0.99
CA GLN A 58 -8.51 4.46 -2.19
C GLN A 58 -7.26 4.81 -3.01
N VAL A 59 -6.91 6.10 -3.12
CA VAL A 59 -5.75 6.55 -3.91
C VAL A 59 -4.45 5.99 -3.33
N LEU A 60 -4.28 6.09 -2.01
CA LEU A 60 -3.09 5.55 -1.33
C LEU A 60 -3.07 4.03 -1.43
N PHE A 61 -4.22 3.37 -1.25
CA PHE A 61 -4.31 1.91 -1.36
C PHE A 61 -3.92 1.41 -2.77
N ASP A 62 -4.40 2.08 -3.81
CA ASP A 62 -4.06 1.72 -5.19
C ASP A 62 -2.57 1.90 -5.49
N LEU A 63 -1.94 2.98 -5.01
CA LEU A 63 -0.50 3.19 -5.14
C LEU A 63 0.31 2.08 -4.45
N VAL A 64 -0.12 1.67 -3.26
CA VAL A 64 0.53 0.56 -2.54
C VAL A 64 0.36 -0.75 -3.32
N CYS A 65 -0.85 -1.08 -3.78
CA CYS A 65 -1.06 -2.30 -4.55
C CYS A 65 -0.33 -2.29 -5.90
N GLU A 66 -0.20 -1.14 -6.56
CA GLU A 66 0.60 -0.98 -7.78
C GLU A 66 2.08 -1.22 -7.49
N HIS A 67 2.62 -0.63 -6.41
CA HIS A 67 3.99 -0.84 -5.99
C HIS A 67 4.30 -2.33 -5.70
N LEU A 68 3.34 -3.03 -5.08
CA LEU A 68 3.44 -4.46 -4.77
C LEU A 68 3.07 -5.37 -5.95
N ASN A 69 2.65 -4.83 -7.10
CA ASN A 69 2.15 -5.58 -8.25
C ASN A 69 1.04 -6.59 -7.88
N LEU A 70 0.08 -6.15 -7.05
CA LEU A 70 -0.99 -6.99 -6.49
C LEU A 70 -2.34 -6.75 -7.19
N LEU A 71 -2.92 -7.81 -7.79
CA LEU A 71 -4.23 -7.72 -8.45
C LEU A 71 -5.38 -8.17 -7.54
N GLU A 72 -5.18 -9.20 -6.72
CA GLU A 72 -6.18 -9.72 -5.77
C GLU A 72 -6.28 -8.85 -4.49
N LYS A 73 -6.68 -7.58 -4.67
CA LYS A 73 -6.64 -6.55 -3.62
C LYS A 73 -7.68 -6.73 -2.50
N ASP A 74 -8.76 -7.48 -2.76
CA ASP A 74 -9.93 -7.56 -1.88
C ASP A 74 -9.64 -8.11 -0.48
N TYR A 75 -8.51 -8.79 -0.30
CA TYR A 75 -8.08 -9.35 0.98
C TYR A 75 -7.34 -8.36 1.88
N PHE A 76 -6.90 -7.22 1.34
CA PHE A 76 -5.97 -6.31 2.00
C PHE A 76 -6.61 -4.95 2.32
N GLY A 77 -5.93 -4.20 3.16
CA GLY A 77 -6.27 -2.82 3.46
C GLY A 77 -5.15 -2.10 4.17
N LEU A 78 -5.34 -0.79 4.35
CA LEU A 78 -4.44 0.05 5.11
C LEU A 78 -4.98 0.28 6.51
N THR A 79 -4.08 0.35 7.48
CA THR A 79 -4.39 0.73 8.85
C THR A 79 -3.54 1.93 9.26
N PHE A 80 -4.00 2.68 10.25
CA PHE A 80 -3.25 3.78 10.87
C PHE A 80 -3.49 3.79 12.37
N CYS A 81 -2.61 4.43 13.13
CA CYS A 81 -2.83 4.69 14.55
C CYS A 81 -3.44 6.09 14.74
N ASP A 82 -4.54 6.18 15.47
CA ASP A 82 -5.11 7.47 15.86
C ASP A 82 -4.32 8.12 17.01
N ALA A 83 -4.81 9.25 17.51
CA ALA A 83 -4.15 10.00 18.58
C ALA A 83 -4.06 9.21 19.91
N ASP A 84 -4.90 8.19 20.09
CA ASP A 84 -4.95 7.34 21.28
C ASP A 84 -4.18 6.02 21.06
N SER A 85 -3.33 5.98 20.03
CA SER A 85 -2.58 4.79 19.58
C SER A 85 -3.46 3.59 19.23
N GLN A 86 -4.75 3.80 18.93
CA GLN A 86 -5.62 2.72 18.51
C GLN A 86 -5.47 2.47 17.01
N LYS A 87 -5.35 1.19 16.65
CA LYS A 87 -5.25 0.74 15.26
C LYS A 87 -6.62 0.82 14.59
N ASN A 88 -6.71 1.62 13.54
CA ASN A 88 -7.93 1.85 12.77
C ASN A 88 -7.73 1.47 11.31
N TRP A 89 -8.78 0.94 10.66
CA TRP A 89 -8.80 0.75 9.22
C TRP A 89 -8.98 2.08 8.50
N LEU A 90 -8.20 2.31 7.44
CA LEU A 90 -8.42 3.40 6.52
C LEU A 90 -9.60 3.06 5.60
N ASP A 91 -10.65 3.86 5.67
CA ASP A 91 -11.80 3.78 4.78
C ASP A 91 -11.40 4.29 3.39
N PRO A 92 -11.46 3.45 2.33
CA PRO A 92 -11.05 3.86 0.99
C PRO A 92 -11.95 4.94 0.39
N SER A 93 -13.21 5.04 0.83
CA SER A 93 -14.19 5.98 0.28
C SER A 93 -14.05 7.40 0.82
N LYS A 94 -13.33 7.59 1.94
CA LYS A 94 -13.21 8.87 2.65
C LYS A 94 -11.86 9.53 2.45
N GLU A 95 -11.81 10.86 2.58
CA GLU A 95 -10.56 11.63 2.58
C GLU A 95 -9.63 11.18 3.71
N ILE A 96 -8.36 10.93 3.40
CA ILE A 96 -7.36 10.46 4.37
C ILE A 96 -7.24 11.46 5.52
N LYS A 97 -7.14 12.76 5.19
CA LYS A 97 -6.97 13.83 6.19
C LYS A 97 -8.12 13.91 7.20
N LYS A 98 -9.34 13.54 6.80
CA LYS A 98 -10.50 13.53 7.70
C LYS A 98 -10.48 12.34 8.67
N GLN A 99 -9.81 11.25 8.30
CA GLN A 99 -9.71 10.03 9.10
C GLN A 99 -8.57 10.12 10.12
N ILE A 100 -7.37 10.47 9.66
CA ILE A 100 -6.18 10.55 10.53
C ILE A 100 -6.17 11.80 11.43
N ARG A 101 -6.98 12.83 11.10
CA ARG A 101 -7.04 14.11 11.81
C ARG A 101 -5.65 14.75 11.97
N SER A 102 -5.10 14.75 13.18
CA SER A 102 -3.78 15.29 13.51
C SER A 102 -2.66 14.23 13.56
N SER A 103 -2.99 12.95 13.42
CA SER A 103 -1.98 11.88 13.40
C SER A 103 -1.03 12.02 12.20
N PRO A 104 0.20 11.48 12.32
CA PRO A 104 1.12 11.35 11.20
C PRO A 104 0.49 10.58 10.03
N TRP A 105 0.95 10.86 8.81
CA TRP A 105 0.57 10.12 7.60
C TRP A 105 1.35 8.80 7.50
N ASN A 106 1.30 8.02 8.58
CA ASN A 106 1.91 6.71 8.69
C ASN A 106 0.82 5.65 8.67
N PHE A 107 0.98 4.65 7.81
CA PHE A 107 0.04 3.58 7.58
C PHE A 107 0.74 2.24 7.60
N ALA A 108 -0.01 1.16 7.72
CA ALA A 108 0.49 -0.19 7.52
C ALA A 108 -0.41 -0.95 6.55
N PHE A 109 0.20 -1.61 5.57
CA PHE A 109 -0.47 -2.55 4.68
C PHE A 109 -0.69 -3.88 5.40
N THR A 110 -1.93 -4.35 5.43
CA THR A 110 -2.34 -5.48 6.29
C THR A 110 -3.42 -6.31 5.62
N VAL A 111 -3.51 -7.59 6.01
CA VAL A 111 -4.64 -8.45 5.61
C VAL A 111 -5.88 -8.06 6.41
N LYS A 112 -6.96 -7.77 5.69
CA LYS A 112 -8.27 -7.43 6.23
C LYS A 112 -9.20 -8.62 6.27
N PHE A 113 -9.15 -9.46 5.23
CA PHE A 113 -9.98 -10.65 5.10
C PHE A 113 -9.08 -11.84 4.75
N TYR A 114 -9.05 -12.85 5.61
CA TYR A 114 -8.31 -14.07 5.36
C TYR A 114 -9.19 -15.01 4.53
N PRO A 115 -8.73 -15.47 3.35
CA PRO A 115 -9.50 -16.43 2.57
C PRO A 115 -9.63 -17.74 3.37
N PRO A 116 -10.81 -18.38 3.36
CA PRO A 116 -11.01 -19.65 4.07
C PRO A 116 -10.15 -20.78 3.47
N ASP A 117 -9.81 -20.67 2.18
CA ASP A 117 -8.94 -21.60 1.46
C ASP A 117 -7.92 -20.82 0.60
N PRO A 118 -6.66 -20.66 1.06
CA PRO A 118 -5.62 -19.96 0.30
C PRO A 118 -5.23 -20.63 -1.03
N ALA A 119 -5.57 -21.91 -1.23
CA ALA A 119 -5.31 -22.61 -2.48
C ALA A 119 -6.18 -22.11 -3.63
N GLN A 120 -7.27 -21.40 -3.33
CA GLN A 120 -8.17 -20.80 -4.33
C GLN A 120 -7.70 -19.44 -4.86
N LEU A 121 -6.65 -18.86 -4.26
CA LEU A 121 -6.05 -17.64 -4.78
C LEU A 121 -5.46 -17.91 -6.17
N THR A 122 -5.50 -16.91 -7.03
CA THR A 122 -4.98 -17.05 -8.38
C THR A 122 -3.48 -16.80 -8.39
N GLU A 123 -3.01 -15.80 -7.66
CA GLU A 123 -1.63 -15.34 -7.74
C GLU A 123 -0.77 -15.81 -6.55
N ASP A 124 0.43 -16.31 -6.84
CA ASP A 124 1.40 -16.69 -5.81
C ASP A 124 1.86 -15.49 -4.97
N ILE A 125 1.89 -14.29 -5.55
CA ILE A 125 2.23 -13.08 -4.81
C ILE A 125 1.21 -12.77 -3.70
N THR A 126 -0.07 -13.06 -3.94
CA THR A 126 -1.14 -12.93 -2.94
C THR A 126 -0.92 -13.92 -1.79
N ARG A 127 -0.62 -15.18 -2.12
CA ARG A 127 -0.27 -16.22 -1.15
C ARG A 127 0.95 -15.81 -0.32
N TYR A 128 1.99 -15.29 -0.97
CA TYR A 128 3.19 -14.81 -0.31
C TYR A 128 2.89 -13.73 0.73
N TYR A 129 2.13 -12.69 0.37
CA TYR A 129 1.75 -11.65 1.33
C TYR A 129 0.87 -12.16 2.48
N LEU A 130 -0.02 -13.12 2.23
CA LEU A 130 -0.77 -13.79 3.31
C LEU A 130 0.17 -14.54 4.25
N CYS A 131 1.18 -15.25 3.74
CA CYS A 131 2.17 -15.95 4.55
C CYS A 131 2.96 -14.96 5.44
N LEU A 132 3.37 -13.82 4.90
CA LEU A 132 4.04 -12.77 5.69
C LEU A 132 3.16 -12.26 6.84
N GLN A 133 1.88 -11.96 6.56
CA GLN A 133 0.95 -11.54 7.61
C GLN A 133 0.74 -12.63 8.67
N LEU A 134 0.52 -13.88 8.26
CA LEU A 134 0.31 -15.00 9.17
C LEU A 134 1.54 -15.22 10.06
N ARG A 135 2.75 -15.15 9.50
CA ARG A 135 4.01 -15.21 10.25
C ARG A 135 4.06 -14.11 11.30
N ALA A 136 3.74 -12.87 10.94
CA ALA A 136 3.68 -11.76 11.88
C ALA A 136 2.62 -11.98 12.98
N ASP A 137 1.43 -12.47 12.63
CA ASP A 137 0.36 -12.74 13.59
C ASP A 137 0.72 -13.87 14.57
N ILE A 138 1.42 -14.91 14.10
CA ILE A 138 1.93 -16.00 14.95
C ILE A 138 2.99 -15.46 15.92
N ILE A 139 4.01 -14.76 15.41
CA ILE A 139 5.12 -14.24 16.22
C ILE A 139 4.64 -13.23 17.26
N THR A 140 3.65 -12.40 16.93
CA THR A 140 3.06 -11.43 17.86
C THR A 140 2.03 -12.02 18.82
N GLY A 141 1.67 -13.31 18.63
CA GLY A 141 0.69 -14.01 19.46
C GLY A 141 -0.77 -13.66 19.14
N ARG A 142 -1.01 -12.88 18.08
CA ARG A 142 -2.36 -12.59 17.57
C ARG A 142 -3.03 -13.85 17.00
N LEU A 143 -2.24 -14.77 16.43
CA LEU A 143 -2.68 -16.09 16.02
C LEU A 143 -2.05 -17.15 16.95
N PRO A 144 -2.81 -17.65 17.95
CA PRO A 144 -2.31 -18.68 18.85
C PRO A 144 -2.13 -20.02 18.11
N CYS A 145 -0.95 -20.61 18.28
CA CYS A 145 -0.61 -21.91 17.69
C CYS A 145 -0.16 -22.90 18.78
N SER A 146 -0.39 -24.19 18.57
CA SER A 146 0.18 -25.23 19.43
C SER A 146 1.71 -25.31 19.25
N PHE A 147 2.42 -25.96 20.17
CA PHE A 147 3.87 -26.20 20.00
C PHE A 147 4.16 -26.92 18.67
N VAL A 148 3.40 -27.97 18.36
CA VAL A 148 3.53 -28.75 17.12
C VAL A 148 3.31 -27.88 15.89
N THR A 149 2.30 -27.00 15.93
CA THR A 149 1.99 -26.09 14.83
C THR A 149 3.10 -25.05 14.63
N HIS A 150 3.65 -24.48 15.71
CA HIS A 150 4.80 -23.58 15.59
C HIS A 150 6.01 -24.29 14.97
N ALA A 151 6.28 -25.53 15.38
CA ALA A 151 7.41 -26.29 14.85
C ALA A 151 7.25 -26.58 13.35
N LEU A 152 6.05 -26.99 12.93
CA LEU A 152 5.75 -27.29 11.52
C LEU A 152 5.79 -26.04 10.64
N LEU A 153 5.15 -24.95 11.06
CA LEU A 153 5.19 -23.71 10.29
C LEU A 153 6.58 -23.09 10.29
N GLY A 154 7.32 -23.24 11.40
CA GLY A 154 8.72 -22.84 11.51
C GLY A 154 9.60 -23.59 10.52
N SER A 155 9.43 -24.90 10.36
CA SER A 155 10.23 -25.66 9.37
C SER A 155 9.96 -25.22 7.93
N TYR A 156 8.71 -24.92 7.58
CA TYR A 156 8.41 -24.37 6.26
C TYR A 156 8.96 -22.95 6.06
N ALA A 157 8.98 -22.12 7.11
CA ALA A 157 9.62 -20.82 7.05
C ALA A 157 11.14 -20.94 6.86
N VAL A 158 11.79 -21.88 7.55
CA VAL A 158 13.23 -22.16 7.35
C VAL A 158 13.49 -22.62 5.92
N GLN A 159 12.72 -23.58 5.42
CA GLN A 159 12.82 -24.08 4.04
C GLN A 159 12.70 -22.95 3.01
N ALA A 160 11.77 -22.01 3.22
CA ALA A 160 11.57 -20.88 2.32
C ALA A 160 12.72 -19.86 2.34
N GLU A 161 13.40 -19.71 3.49
CA GLU A 161 14.47 -18.72 3.68
C GLU A 161 15.86 -19.27 3.37
N LEU A 162 16.11 -20.54 3.70
CA LEU A 162 17.43 -21.18 3.61
C LEU A 162 17.53 -22.23 2.50
N GLY A 163 16.40 -22.66 1.91
CA GLY A 163 16.37 -23.77 0.96
C GLY A 163 16.40 -25.13 1.65
N ASP A 164 16.74 -26.19 0.90
CA ASP A 164 16.80 -27.56 1.41
C ASP A 164 17.90 -27.72 2.48
N TYR A 165 17.71 -28.64 3.42
CA TYR A 165 18.72 -28.94 4.42
C TYR A 165 20.02 -29.50 3.81
N ASP A 166 21.10 -28.72 3.93
CA ASP A 166 22.49 -29.15 3.75
C ASP A 166 23.24 -29.36 5.08
N ALA A 167 23.96 -30.48 5.24
CA ALA A 167 24.63 -30.83 6.50
C ALA A 167 25.96 -30.08 6.76
N GLU A 168 26.59 -29.54 5.72
CA GLU A 168 27.81 -28.74 5.80
C GLU A 168 27.50 -27.28 6.13
N GLU A 169 26.37 -26.76 5.63
CA GLU A 169 25.92 -25.39 5.88
C GLU A 169 25.11 -25.27 7.18
N HIS A 170 24.18 -26.19 7.43
CA HIS A 170 23.24 -26.11 8.55
C HIS A 170 23.77 -26.81 9.81
N VAL A 171 24.83 -26.23 10.36
CA VAL A 171 25.52 -26.73 11.56
C VAL A 171 25.06 -25.98 12.82
N GLY A 172 24.97 -26.69 13.94
CA GLY A 172 24.59 -26.09 15.22
C GLY A 172 23.12 -25.66 15.26
N ASN A 173 22.85 -24.47 15.82
CA ASN A 173 21.52 -23.90 15.92
C ASN A 173 21.32 -22.76 14.91
N TYR A 174 21.31 -23.13 13.63
CA TYR A 174 21.24 -22.20 12.50
C TYR A 174 19.90 -21.45 12.40
N VAL A 175 18.88 -21.87 13.15
CA VAL A 175 17.56 -21.21 13.18
C VAL A 175 17.41 -20.17 14.30
N SER A 176 18.42 -19.99 15.15
CA SER A 176 18.34 -19.13 16.35
C SER A 176 18.12 -17.64 16.07
N GLU A 177 18.53 -17.15 14.88
CA GLU A 177 18.31 -15.76 14.46
C GLU A 177 16.90 -15.52 13.90
N LEU A 178 16.18 -16.59 13.57
CA LEU A 178 14.82 -16.53 13.06
C LEU A 178 13.81 -16.55 14.22
N ARG A 179 12.70 -15.84 14.03
CA ARG A 179 11.57 -15.81 14.97
C ARG A 179 10.40 -16.63 14.41
N PHE A 180 9.92 -17.57 15.22
CA PHE A 180 8.83 -18.48 14.86
C PHE A 180 7.64 -18.42 15.81
N ALA A 181 7.85 -17.99 17.06
CA ALA A 181 6.83 -17.97 18.10
C ALA A 181 7.05 -16.78 19.07
N PRO A 182 6.01 -16.33 19.80
CA PRO A 182 6.15 -15.27 20.80
C PRO A 182 7.12 -15.64 21.94
N ASN A 183 7.07 -16.91 22.36
CA ASN A 183 7.90 -17.48 23.42
C ASN A 183 8.76 -18.62 22.86
N GLN A 184 9.69 -18.28 21.97
CA GLN A 184 10.58 -19.25 21.35
C GLN A 184 11.52 -19.88 22.38
N THR A 185 11.54 -21.21 22.42
CA THR A 185 12.41 -22.00 23.29
C THR A 185 13.39 -22.81 22.45
N ARG A 186 14.49 -23.25 23.08
CA ARG A 186 15.47 -24.12 22.42
C ARG A 186 14.87 -25.47 21.98
N GLU A 187 13.93 -26.00 22.76
CA GLU A 187 13.17 -27.20 22.40
C GLU A 187 12.38 -27.01 21.10
N LEU A 188 11.79 -25.84 20.90
CA LEU A 188 11.09 -25.51 19.65
C LEU A 188 12.06 -25.43 18.47
N GLU A 189 13.21 -24.77 18.64
CA GLU A 189 14.24 -24.65 17.61
C GLU A 189 14.80 -26.02 17.19
N GLU A 190 15.07 -26.90 18.15
CA GLU A 190 15.48 -28.28 17.91
C GLU A 190 14.42 -29.02 17.09
N ARG A 191 13.14 -28.89 17.46
CA ARG A 191 12.05 -29.54 16.72
C ARG A 191 11.87 -28.99 15.31
N ILE A 192 12.07 -27.69 15.10
CA ILE A 192 12.05 -27.06 13.76
C ILE A 192 13.17 -27.63 12.90
N MET A 193 14.40 -27.69 13.42
CA MET A 193 15.55 -28.24 12.68
C MET A 193 15.40 -29.72 12.37
N GLU A 194 14.74 -30.51 13.23
CA GLU A 194 14.40 -31.90 12.94
C GLU A 194 13.43 -32.03 11.77
N LEU A 195 12.41 -31.16 11.71
CA LEU A 195 11.42 -31.15 10.63
C LEU A 195 12.00 -30.60 9.32
N HIS A 196 12.87 -29.59 9.38
CA HIS A 196 13.55 -29.03 8.20
C HIS A 196 14.36 -30.10 7.45
N LYS A 197 14.90 -31.11 8.14
CA LYS A 197 15.62 -32.24 7.51
C LYS A 197 14.71 -33.19 6.73
N THR A 198 13.39 -33.08 6.87
CA THR A 198 12.41 -34.00 6.29
C THR A 198 11.66 -33.45 5.08
N TYR A 199 11.74 -32.14 4.85
CA TYR A 199 11.08 -31.42 3.76
C TYR A 199 12.14 -30.77 2.88
#